data_AF-A0A1D9BAV1-F1
#
_entry.id   AF-A0A1D9BAV1-F1
#
_cell.length_a   1.000
_cell.length_b   1.000
_cell.length_c   1.000
_cell.angle_alpha   90.00
_cell.angle_beta   90.00
_cell.angle_gamma   90.00
#
_symmetry.space_group_name_H-M   'P 1'
#
loop_
_entity.id
_entity.type
_entity.pdbx_description
1 polymer ?
#
loop_
_entity_poly.entity_id
_entity_poly.type
_entity_poly.pdbx_seq_one_letter_code
_entity_poly.pdbx_strand_id
1 'polypeptide(L)'
;MPEQLTKHPDVTLQVLRSAGAQCGEGAPQTILRQCPEKQFCKLPGGEICVYGLPEAVRMTQLTGADWQVVLRGVGPGEAASGSESHHGLLLGGAGVVVGVLVGILAMKLRGR
;
A
#
# COMPACT_ATOMS: atom_id res chain seq x y z
N MET A 1 23.17 0.26 -12.67
CA MET A 1 23.19 1.30 -11.62
C MET A 1 22.27 0.81 -10.51
N PRO A 2 22.64 -0.03 -9.55
CA PRO A 2 21.65 -0.67 -8.68
C PRO A 2 20.66 0.34 -8.04
N GLU A 3 19.38 0.25 -8.41
CA GLU A 3 18.28 1.08 -7.90
C GLU A 3 17.31 0.15 -7.17
N GLN A 4 16.97 0.50 -5.94
CA GLN A 4 15.99 -0.22 -5.13
C GLN A 4 14.77 0.65 -4.91
N LEU A 5 13.59 0.09 -5.17
CA LEU A 5 12.32 0.69 -4.81
C LEU A 5 11.78 0.06 -3.52
N THR A 6 11.31 0.88 -2.59
CA THR A 6 10.75 0.42 -1.32
C THR A 6 9.62 1.33 -0.85
N LYS A 7 8.71 0.81 -0.03
CA LYS A 7 7.69 1.62 0.66
C LYS A 7 8.30 2.48 1.78
N HIS A 8 9.46 2.09 2.31
CA HIS A 8 10.09 2.71 3.47
C HIS A 8 11.56 3.07 3.17
N PRO A 9 11.80 4.04 2.27
CA PRO A 9 13.17 4.42 1.87
C PRO A 9 14.02 4.85 3.07
N ASP A 10 13.47 5.62 4.00
CA ASP A 10 14.21 6.10 5.18
C ASP A 10 14.69 4.96 6.08
N VAL A 11 13.86 3.93 6.27
CA VAL A 11 14.21 2.73 7.05
C VAL A 11 15.29 1.93 6.33
N THR A 12 15.16 1.75 5.02
CA THR A 12 16.21 1.09 4.22
C THR A 12 17.54 1.85 4.32
N LEU A 13 17.54 3.17 4.17
CA LEU A 13 18.73 4.00 4.32
C LEU A 13 19.33 3.87 5.74
N GLN A 14 18.49 3.81 6.77
CA GLN A 14 18.94 3.59 8.15
C GLN A 14 19.60 2.22 8.34
N VAL A 15 19.01 1.15 7.78
CA VAL A 15 19.60 -0.20 7.83
C VAL A 15 20.94 -0.22 7.11
N LEU A 16 21.03 0.39 5.92
CA LEU A 16 22.28 0.48 5.18
C LEU A 16 23.35 1.26 5.95
N ARG A 17 23.00 2.39 6.58
CA ARG A 17 23.91 3.12 7.47
C ARG A 17 24.39 2.27 8.64
N SER A 18 23.49 1.51 9.28
CA SER A 18 23.85 0.61 10.38
C SER A 18 24.81 -0.51 9.95
N ALA A 19 24.81 -0.86 8.66
CA ALA A 19 25.72 -1.81 8.04
C ALA A 19 27.02 -1.16 7.51
N GLY A 20 27.26 0.11 7.81
CA GLY A 20 28.47 0.85 7.44
C GLY A 20 28.43 1.54 6.08
N ALA A 21 27.25 1.67 5.45
CA ALA A 21 27.11 2.48 4.25
C ALA A 21 27.07 3.99 4.60
N GLN A 22 27.64 4.83 3.74
CA GLN A 22 27.52 6.28 3.82
C GLN A 22 26.33 6.71 2.94
N CYS A 23 25.24 7.14 3.55
CA CYS A 23 23.97 7.37 2.85
C CYS A 23 23.44 8.78 3.09
N GLY A 24 23.21 9.56 2.02
CA GLY A 24 22.70 10.93 2.13
C GLY A 24 23.73 11.95 2.62
N GLU A 25 25.01 11.58 2.62
CA GLU A 25 26.11 12.38 3.21
C GLU A 25 27.00 13.05 2.16
N GLY A 26 26.59 13.04 0.88
CA GLY A 26 27.40 13.60 -0.21
C GLY A 26 28.66 12.78 -0.55
N ALA A 27 28.67 11.49 -0.21
CA ALA A 27 29.76 10.59 -0.55
C ALA A 27 29.99 10.56 -2.08
N PRO A 28 31.25 10.47 -2.56
CA PRO A 28 31.55 10.50 -3.98
C PRO A 28 30.82 9.40 -4.77
N GLN A 29 30.08 9.81 -5.80
CA GLN A 29 29.36 8.90 -6.70
C GLN A 29 30.27 8.52 -7.86
N THR A 30 30.77 7.28 -7.87
CA THR A 30 31.67 6.79 -8.93
C THR A 30 30.89 6.14 -10.06
N ILE A 31 29.84 5.39 -9.71
CA ILE A 31 29.05 4.56 -10.61
C ILE A 31 27.66 5.18 -10.83
N LEU A 32 26.97 5.58 -9.76
CA LEU A 32 25.57 6.03 -9.82
C LEU A 32 25.44 7.56 -9.94
N ARG A 33 26.06 8.18 -10.94
CA ARG A 33 26.18 9.65 -11.06
C ARG A 33 24.86 10.44 -11.17
N GLN A 34 23.75 9.74 -11.43
CA GLN A 34 22.41 10.35 -11.54
C GLN A 34 21.58 10.12 -10.28
N CYS A 35 22.16 9.46 -9.27
CA CYS A 35 21.50 9.22 -8.00
C CYS A 35 21.38 10.53 -7.23
N PRO A 36 20.16 10.98 -6.87
CA PRO A 36 20.05 12.15 -6.04
C PRO A 36 20.66 11.87 -4.65
N GLU A 37 21.36 12.86 -4.11
CA GLU A 37 22.27 12.68 -2.98
C GLU A 37 21.61 12.03 -1.77
N LYS A 38 20.36 12.43 -1.45
CA LYS A 38 19.59 11.90 -0.31
C LYS A 38 19.25 10.41 -0.44
N GLN A 39 19.18 9.90 -1.67
CA GLN A 39 18.84 8.51 -1.99
C GLN A 39 20.09 7.65 -2.22
N PHE A 40 21.25 8.27 -2.38
CA PHE A 40 22.50 7.61 -2.65
C PHE A 40 23.13 7.02 -1.39
N CYS A 41 23.60 5.78 -1.51
CA CYS A 41 24.43 5.12 -0.52
C CYS A 41 25.71 4.59 -1.15
N LYS A 42 26.85 4.92 -0.53
CA LYS A 42 28.15 4.28 -0.79
C LYS A 42 28.35 3.14 0.20
N LEU A 43 28.47 1.91 -0.30
CA LEU A 43 28.75 0.71 0.47
C LEU A 43 30.22 0.30 0.28
N PRO A 44 30.79 -0.53 1.19
CA PRO A 44 32.12 -1.11 0.98
C PRO A 44 32.25 -1.86 -0.35
N GLY A 45 31.17 -2.53 -0.79
CA GLY A 45 31.15 -3.34 -2.01
C GLY A 45 30.57 -2.64 -3.26
N GLY A 46 30.12 -1.38 -3.16
CA GLY A 46 29.48 -0.75 -4.31
C GLY A 46 28.65 0.48 -3.98
N GLU A 47 27.70 0.78 -4.86
CA GLU A 47 26.81 1.93 -4.75
C GLU A 47 25.37 1.48 -5.02
N ILE A 48 24.40 2.08 -4.31
CA ILE A 48 22.97 1.83 -4.51
C ILE A 48 22.17 3.13 -4.37
N CYS A 49 21.10 3.26 -5.16
CA CYS A 49 20.07 4.28 -4.95
C CYS A 49 18.85 3.66 -4.30
N VAL A 50 18.33 4.27 -3.25
CA VAL A 50 17.11 3.84 -2.58
C VAL A 50 16.00 4.85 -2.83
N TYR A 51 14.95 4.42 -3.51
CA TYR A 51 13.79 5.23 -3.87
C TYR A 51 12.54 4.79 -3.10
N GLY A 52 11.69 5.77 -2.78
CA GLY A 52 10.32 5.54 -2.36
C GLY A 52 9.37 5.42 -3.55
N LEU A 53 8.13 5.02 -3.28
CA LEU A 53 7.06 4.97 -4.29
C LEU A 53 6.84 6.33 -5.00
N PRO A 54 6.83 7.49 -4.31
CA PRO A 54 6.70 8.80 -4.98
C PRO A 54 7.85 9.11 -5.94
N GLU A 55 9.01 8.51 -5.72
CA GLU A 55 10.21 8.71 -6.54
C GLU A 55 10.41 7.66 -7.63
N ALA A 56 9.53 6.67 -7.73
CA ALA A 56 9.63 5.59 -8.71
C ALA A 56 9.83 6.09 -10.15
N VAL A 57 9.21 7.22 -10.50
CA VAL A 57 9.33 7.83 -11.84
C VAL A 57 10.71 8.45 -12.12
N ARG A 58 11.53 8.65 -11.10
CA ARG A 58 12.92 9.14 -11.21
C ARG A 58 13.93 8.02 -11.40
N MET A 59 13.51 6.77 -11.27
CA MET A 59 14.34 5.61 -11.55
C MET A 59 14.70 5.57 -13.03
N THR A 60 15.93 5.16 -13.31
CA THR A 60 16.48 5.12 -14.67
C THR A 60 16.54 3.72 -15.25
N GLN A 61 16.47 2.68 -14.40
CA GLN A 61 16.48 1.29 -14.86
C GLN A 61 15.11 0.66 -15.03
N LEU A 62 14.06 1.23 -14.43
CA LEU A 62 12.70 0.77 -14.66
C LEU A 62 12.06 1.61 -15.76
N THR A 63 11.77 0.96 -16.88
CA THR A 63 11.07 1.56 -18.01
C THR A 63 9.55 1.45 -17.83
N GLY A 64 8.79 2.20 -18.62
CA GLY A 64 7.33 2.05 -18.65
C GLY A 64 6.89 0.62 -18.99
N ALA A 65 7.66 -0.13 -19.79
CA ALA A 65 7.34 -1.52 -20.11
C ALA A 65 7.47 -2.45 -18.90
N ASP A 66 8.49 -2.23 -18.06
CA ASP A 66 8.68 -2.99 -16.82
C ASP A 66 7.50 -2.79 -15.86
N TRP A 67 7.02 -1.54 -15.76
CA TRP A 67 5.83 -1.22 -14.98
C TRP A 67 4.57 -1.89 -15.51
N GLN A 68 4.40 -1.98 -16.82
CA GLN A 68 3.27 -2.71 -17.41
C GLN A 68 3.30 -4.21 -17.07
N VAL A 69 4.48 -4.82 -16.97
CA VAL A 69 4.62 -6.22 -16.52
C VAL A 69 4.11 -6.38 -15.08
N VAL A 70 4.49 -5.47 -14.17
CA VAL A 70 4.00 -5.47 -12.79
C VAL A 70 2.48 -5.32 -12.74
N LEU A 71 1.92 -4.33 -13.46
CA LEU A 71 0.49 -4.06 -13.48
C LEU A 71 -0.34 -5.22 -14.05
N ARG A 72 0.17 -5.92 -15.07
CA ARG A 72 -0.52 -7.11 -15.64
C ARG A 72 -0.53 -8.30 -14.68
N GLY A 73 0.46 -8.39 -13.78
CA GLY A 73 0.49 -9.39 -12.70
C GLY A 73 -0.44 -9.05 -11.54
N VAL A 74 -0.85 -7.79 -11.40
CA VAL A 74 -1.94 -7.39 -10.51
C VAL A 74 -3.25 -7.70 -11.22
N GLY A 75 -3.73 -8.94 -11.08
CA GLY A 75 -5.11 -9.28 -11.40
C GLY A 75 -6.07 -8.34 -10.64
N PRO A 76 -7.35 -8.24 -11.03
CA PRO A 76 -8.35 -7.60 -10.19
C PRO A 76 -8.21 -8.22 -8.80
N GLY A 77 -7.75 -7.42 -7.85
CA GLY A 77 -7.44 -7.92 -6.52
C GLY A 77 -8.66 -8.70 -6.04
N GLU A 78 -8.42 -9.94 -5.62
CA GLU A 78 -9.32 -10.56 -4.67
C GLU A 78 -9.31 -9.60 -3.47
N ALA A 79 -10.26 -8.67 -3.49
CA ALA A 79 -10.57 -7.85 -2.35
C ALA A 79 -10.63 -8.85 -1.23
N ALA A 80 -9.71 -8.72 -0.25
CA ALA A 80 -9.69 -9.58 0.92
C ALA A 80 -11.13 -9.59 1.42
N SER A 81 -11.82 -10.67 1.08
CA SER A 81 -13.20 -10.87 1.44
C SER A 81 -13.05 -11.26 2.88
N GLY A 82 -12.97 -10.22 3.72
CA GLY A 82 -13.33 -10.34 5.12
C GLY A 82 -14.65 -11.07 5.07
N SER A 83 -14.59 -12.35 5.41
CA SER A 83 -15.76 -13.18 5.61
C SER A 83 -16.45 -12.61 6.84
N GLU A 84 -17.10 -11.45 6.65
CA GLU A 84 -18.18 -11.02 7.50
C GLU A 84 -19.26 -12.05 7.26
N SER A 85 -19.26 -13.02 8.17
CA SER A 85 -20.21 -14.09 8.24
C SER A 85 -21.58 -13.43 8.38
N HIS A 86 -22.28 -13.21 7.27
CA HIS A 86 -23.66 -12.73 7.24
C HIS A 86 -24.61 -13.84 7.76
N HIS A 87 -24.45 -14.22 9.03
CA HIS A 87 -25.45 -14.93 9.84
C HIS A 87 -26.45 -13.92 10.45
N GLY A 88 -26.80 -12.86 9.72
CA GLY A 88 -27.65 -11.77 10.22
C GLY A 88 -28.81 -11.37 9.31
N LEU A 89 -28.95 -11.95 8.11
CA LEU A 89 -29.95 -11.49 7.12
C LEU A 89 -31.14 -12.44 6.91
N LEU A 90 -31.26 -13.52 7.68
CA LEU A 90 -32.47 -14.36 7.66
C LEU A 90 -33.46 -14.06 8.80
N LEU A 91 -33.12 -13.18 9.74
CA LEU A 91 -34.03 -12.75 10.82
C LEU A 91 -34.61 -11.34 10.60
N GLY A 92 -34.10 -10.55 9.66
CA GLY A 92 -34.57 -9.18 9.41
C GLY A 92 -35.92 -9.10 8.68
N GLY A 93 -36.26 -10.09 7.86
CA GLY A 93 -37.52 -10.06 7.07
C GLY A 93 -38.77 -10.29 7.90
N ALA A 94 -38.71 -11.19 8.90
CA ALA A 94 -39.87 -11.51 9.73
C ALA A 94 -40.15 -10.43 10.81
N GLY A 95 -39.10 -9.82 11.37
CA GLY A 95 -39.26 -8.82 12.44
C GLY A 95 -39.95 -7.53 11.98
N VAL A 96 -39.69 -7.07 10.76
CA VAL A 96 -40.29 -5.84 10.22
C VAL A 96 -41.80 -6.02 9.99
N VAL A 97 -42.23 -7.17 9.47
CA VAL A 97 -43.65 -7.44 9.22
C VAL A 97 -44.44 -7.53 10.53
N VAL A 98 -43.87 -8.20 11.55
CA VAL A 98 -44.52 -8.29 12.87
C VAL A 98 -44.57 -6.92 13.56
N GLY A 99 -43.48 -6.14 13.51
CA GLY A 99 -43.45 -4.80 14.11
C GLY A 99 -44.47 -3.83 13.50
N VAL A 100 -44.64 -3.85 12.18
CA VAL A 100 -45.63 -3.02 11.47
C VAL A 100 -47.06 -3.43 11.84
N LEU A 101 -47.36 -4.74 11.88
CA LEU A 101 -48.69 -5.22 12.24
C LEU A 101 -49.07 -4.88 13.68
N VAL A 102 -48.14 -5.02 14.62
CA VAL A 102 -48.37 -4.65 16.04
C VAL A 102 -48.57 -3.13 16.19
N GLY A 103 -47.76 -2.32 15.49
CA GLY A 103 -47.90 -0.85 15.50
C GLY A 103 -49.26 -0.38 14.98
N ILE A 104 -49.73 -0.95 13.87
CA ILE A 104 -51.04 -0.62 13.28
C ILE A 104 -52.18 -1.01 14.23
N LEU A 105 -52.10 -2.18 14.88
CA LEU A 105 -53.12 -2.65 15.80
C LEU A 105 -53.20 -1.78 17.06
N ALA A 106 -52.05 -1.39 17.62
CA ALA A 106 -51.96 -0.52 18.79
C ALA A 106 -52.53 0.89 18.51
N MET A 107 -52.27 1.45 17.32
CA MET A 107 -52.85 2.74 16.93
C MET A 107 -54.36 2.68 16.77
N LYS A 108 -54.91 1.58 16.22
CA LYS A 108 -56.37 1.39 16.10
C LYS A 108 -57.07 1.23 17.45
N LEU A 109 -56.41 0.62 18.43
CA LEU A 109 -56.96 0.43 19.77
C LEU A 109 -56.92 1.69 20.64
N ARG A 110 -56.02 2.64 20.34
CA ARG A 110 -55.88 3.92 21.07
C ARG A 110 -56.79 5.03 20.53
N GLY A 111 -57.36 4.86 19.34
CA GLY A 111 -58.27 5.82 18.68
C GLY A 111 -59.76 5.50 18.82
N ARG A 112 -60.13 4.51 19.64
CA ARG A 112 -61.51 4.19 20.06
C ARG A 112 -61.64 4.46 21.55
#